data_AF-U7NUP0-F1
#
_entry.id   AF-U7NUP0-F1
#
_cell.length_a   1.000
_cell.length_b   1.000
_cell.length_c   1.000
_cell.angle_alpha   90.00
_cell.angle_beta   90.00
_cell.angle_gamma   90.00
#
_symmetry.space_group_name_H-M   'P 1'
#
loop_
_entity.id
_entity.type
_entity.pdbx_description
1 polymer ?
#
loop_
_entity_poly.entity_id
_entity_poly.type
_entity_poly.pdbx_seq_one_letter_code
_entity_poly.pdbx_strand_id
1 'polypeptide(L)'
;MLSVENKDGEVNGEHAGVILAGHTHGFLAPAPNQFLVVDLPEADFPSLTRLPAFPRLSVALLRYIQFLHTDITSSTSSSSTRSQMLLLLIQLLLEQQGEHLDLDRRIITAKQYLEANYHRRISTKELAAVAHLSTRQLNDLFRGQLGHLALCLLDQPKDARIQEIAGAK
;
A
#
# COMPACT_ATOMS: atom_id res chain seq x y z
N MET A 1 5.86 -21.38 5.08
CA MET A 1 7.13 -21.11 4.40
C MET A 1 6.81 -20.47 3.06
N LEU A 2 7.44 -19.34 2.76
CA LEU A 2 7.35 -18.68 1.47
C LEU A 2 8.75 -18.70 0.86
N SER A 3 8.83 -19.07 -0.42
CA SER A 3 10.04 -19.00 -1.21
C SER A 3 9.91 -17.84 -2.18
N VAL A 4 10.93 -16.99 -2.26
CA VAL A 4 11.02 -15.87 -3.22
C VAL A 4 12.38 -15.96 -3.91
N GLU A 5 12.39 -16.21 -5.22
CA GLU A 5 13.62 -16.42 -6.02
C GLU A 5 14.74 -17.18 -5.30
N ASN A 6 14.46 -18.43 -4.93
CA ASN A 6 15.38 -19.36 -4.27
C ASN A 6 15.80 -18.95 -2.85
N LYS A 7 15.17 -17.95 -2.25
CA LYS A 7 15.27 -17.66 -0.81
C LYS A 7 14.04 -18.19 -0.11
N ASP A 8 14.22 -19.23 0.67
CA ASP A 8 13.19 -19.74 1.58
C ASP A 8 13.20 -18.93 2.86
N GLY A 9 12.02 -18.44 3.24
CA GLY A 9 11.81 -17.68 4.44
C GLY A 9 10.55 -18.10 5.17
N GLU A 10 10.59 -17.95 6.49
CA GLU A 10 9.41 -18.15 7.31
C GLU A 10 8.61 -16.85 7.37
N VAL A 11 7.49 -16.80 6.65
CA VAL A 11 6.48 -15.74 6.84
C VAL A 11 5.54 -16.24 7.94
N ASN A 12 5.76 -15.72 9.14
CA ASN A 12 4.98 -16.03 10.35
C ASN A 12 4.50 -14.72 10.99
N GLY A 13 3.96 -14.81 12.22
CA GLY A 13 3.48 -13.64 12.94
C GLY A 13 4.54 -12.57 13.25
N GLU A 14 5.81 -12.75 12.88
CA GLU A 14 6.88 -11.76 13.06
C GLU A 14 7.53 -11.32 11.75
N HIS A 15 7.12 -11.84 10.59
CA HIS A 15 7.77 -11.55 9.31
C HIS A 15 6.74 -11.30 8.22
N ALA A 16 6.99 -10.31 7.36
CA ALA A 16 6.28 -10.16 6.10
C ALA A 16 7.03 -10.86 4.96
N GLY A 17 6.37 -11.01 3.82
CA GLY A 17 7.01 -11.37 2.55
C GLY A 17 6.88 -10.21 1.57
N VAL A 18 7.99 -9.84 0.94
CA VAL A 18 8.03 -8.87 -0.17
C VAL A 18 8.38 -9.63 -1.45
N ILE A 19 7.47 -9.59 -2.42
CA ILE A 19 7.62 -10.26 -3.71
C ILE A 19 7.71 -9.16 -4.78
N LEU A 20 8.88 -9.00 -5.39
CA LEU A 20 9.09 -8.03 -6.46
C LEU A 20 8.44 -8.52 -7.77
N ALA A 21 8.13 -7.57 -8.66
CA ALA A 21 7.57 -7.92 -9.96
C ALA A 21 8.51 -8.86 -10.75
N GLY A 22 7.93 -9.81 -11.47
CA GLY A 22 8.69 -10.78 -12.27
C GLY A 22 9.38 -11.89 -11.47
N HIS A 23 9.39 -11.83 -10.14
CA HIS A 23 10.01 -12.83 -9.29
C HIS A 23 9.07 -14.02 -9.07
N THR A 24 9.61 -15.23 -9.22
CA THR A 24 8.84 -16.45 -8.93
C THR A 24 8.76 -16.65 -7.41
N HIS A 25 7.58 -16.97 -6.91
CA HIS A 25 7.38 -17.30 -5.51
C HIS A 25 6.64 -18.63 -5.36
N GLY A 26 6.91 -19.33 -4.27
CA GLY A 26 6.27 -20.60 -3.92
C GLY A 26 5.82 -20.56 -2.47
N PHE A 27 4.65 -21.11 -2.18
CA PHE A 27 4.08 -21.08 -0.84
C PHE A 27 3.76 -22.49 -0.35
N LEU A 28 4.17 -22.78 0.89
CA LEU A 28 3.84 -24.01 1.60
C LEU A 28 3.40 -23.68 3.02
N ALA A 29 2.19 -24.06 3.38
CA ALA A 29 1.67 -23.93 4.74
C ALA A 29 1.35 -25.30 5.33
N PRO A 30 2.00 -25.70 6.45
CA PRO A 30 1.69 -26.97 7.11
C PRO A 30 0.37 -26.93 7.91
N ALA A 31 -0.19 -25.74 8.15
CA ALA A 31 -1.44 -25.52 8.85
C ALA A 31 -2.20 -24.33 8.23
N PRO A 32 -3.53 -24.22 8.44
CA PRO A 32 -4.29 -23.06 7.98
C PRO A 32 -3.70 -21.75 8.49
N ASN A 33 -3.58 -20.77 7.61
CA ASN A 33 -3.06 -19.45 7.92
C ASN A 33 -3.80 -18.38 7.11
N GLN A 34 -3.73 -17.14 7.60
CA GLN A 34 -4.35 -15.98 6.97
C GLN A 34 -3.27 -14.91 6.76
N PHE A 35 -3.24 -14.36 5.55
CA PHE A 35 -2.32 -13.29 5.18
C PHE A 35 -3.09 -12.09 4.67
N LEU A 36 -2.58 -10.90 5.00
CA LEU A 36 -2.92 -9.69 4.29
C LEU A 36 -1.97 -9.59 3.08
N VAL A 37 -2.52 -9.75 1.88
CA VAL A 37 -1.79 -9.57 0.63
C VAL A 37 -2.16 -8.21 0.04
N VAL A 38 -1.15 -7.44 -0.36
CA VAL A 38 -1.34 -6.13 -0.98
C VAL A 38 -0.57 -6.08 -2.28
N ASP A 39 -1.29 -5.94 -3.39
CA ASP A 39 -0.70 -5.72 -4.70
C ASP A 39 -0.41 -4.23 -4.88
N LEU A 40 0.87 -3.89 -5.06
CA LEU A 40 1.36 -2.53 -5.21
C LEU A 40 2.13 -2.41 -6.52
N PRO A 41 1.82 -1.44 -7.40
CA PRO A 41 2.63 -1.20 -8.58
C PRO A 41 3.99 -0.66 -8.18
N GLU A 42 5.06 -1.28 -8.69
CA GLU A 42 6.45 -0.92 -8.35
C GLU A 42 6.76 0.55 -8.64
N ALA A 43 6.19 1.10 -9.72
CA ALA A 43 6.37 2.49 -10.13
C ALA A 43 5.91 3.50 -9.07
N ASP A 44 4.96 3.12 -8.22
CA ASP A 44 4.30 4.00 -7.27
C ASP A 44 5.05 4.04 -5.93
N PHE A 45 5.80 2.97 -5.65
CA PHE A 45 6.51 2.76 -4.40
C PHE A 45 7.91 2.19 -4.65
N PRO A 46 8.79 2.92 -5.35
CA PRO A 46 10.12 2.42 -5.71
C PRO A 46 10.96 2.07 -4.47
N SER A 47 10.73 2.72 -3.32
CA SER A 47 11.42 2.40 -2.06
C SER A 47 11.16 0.97 -1.57
N LEU A 48 10.03 0.34 -1.96
CA LEU A 48 9.73 -1.05 -1.57
C LEU A 48 10.73 -2.06 -2.18
N THR A 49 11.34 -1.73 -3.32
CA THR A 49 12.35 -2.59 -3.96
C THR A 49 13.61 -2.77 -3.11
N ARG A 50 13.83 -1.89 -2.13
CA ARG A 50 14.99 -1.92 -1.23
C ARG A 50 14.75 -2.76 0.02
N LEU A 51 13.52 -3.18 0.26
CA LEU A 51 13.19 -4.02 1.40
C LEU A 51 13.82 -5.41 1.23
N PRO A 52 14.26 -6.05 2.32
CA PRO A 52 14.59 -7.47 2.26
C PRO A 52 13.34 -8.29 1.89
N ALA A 53 13.53 -9.46 1.27
CA ALA A 53 12.42 -10.34 0.90
C ALA A 53 11.56 -10.77 2.10
N PHE A 54 12.15 -10.84 3.30
CA PHE A 54 11.47 -11.19 4.54
C PHE A 54 11.76 -10.15 5.64
N PRO A 55 11.15 -8.95 5.59
CA PRO A 55 11.37 -7.96 6.63
C PRO A 55 10.69 -8.43 7.92
N ARG A 56 11.43 -8.34 9.03
CA ARG A 56 10.85 -8.54 10.37
C ARG A 56 9.80 -7.46 10.62
N LEU A 57 8.76 -7.77 11.37
CA LEU A 57 7.71 -6.85 11.77
C LEU A 57 7.83 -6.55 13.26
N SER A 58 7.85 -5.27 13.63
CA SER A 58 7.78 -4.87 15.03
C SER A 58 6.40 -5.16 15.62
N VAL A 59 6.32 -5.24 16.93
CA VAL A 59 5.05 -5.43 17.66
C VAL A 59 4.03 -4.33 17.32
N ALA A 60 4.49 -3.09 17.12
CA ALA A 60 3.61 -1.99 16.72
C ALA A 60 3.02 -2.22 15.33
N LEU A 61 3.84 -2.64 14.36
CA LEU A 61 3.41 -2.91 12.99
C LEU A 61 2.44 -4.09 12.93
N LEU A 62 2.68 -5.14 13.72
CA LEU A 62 1.77 -6.28 13.85
C LEU A 62 0.40 -5.89 14.39
N ARG A 63 0.34 -5.06 15.43
CA ARG A 63 -0.92 -4.55 15.97
C ARG A 63 -1.66 -3.70 14.94
N TYR A 64 -0.92 -2.92 14.15
CA TYR A 64 -1.51 -2.12 13.09
C TYR A 64 -2.08 -2.97 11.95
N ILE A 65 -1.37 -4.04 11.54
CA ILE A 65 -1.88 -5.01 10.57
C ILE A 65 -3.15 -5.71 11.08
N GLN A 66 -3.20 -6.07 12.37
CA GLN A 66 -4.40 -6.65 12.98
C GLN A 66 -5.58 -5.68 12.93
N PHE A 67 -5.36 -4.40 13.25
CA PHE A 67 -6.37 -3.35 13.12
C PHE A 67 -6.87 -3.21 11.67
N LEU A 68 -5.93 -3.16 10.70
CA LEU A 68 -6.24 -3.09 9.27
C LEU A 68 -7.11 -4.26 8.82
N HIS A 69 -6.74 -5.48 9.22
CA HIS A 69 -7.52 -6.67 8.93
C HIS A 69 -8.95 -6.53 9.45
N THR A 70 -9.13 -6.14 10.72
CA THR A 70 -10.46 -5.93 11.30
C THR A 70 -11.27 -4.89 10.52
N ASP A 71 -10.68 -3.74 10.19
CA ASP A 71 -11.36 -2.65 9.48
C ASP A 71 -11.77 -3.02 8.05
N ILE A 72 -10.90 -3.74 7.33
CA ILE A 72 -11.16 -4.23 5.97
C ILE A 72 -12.31 -5.25 6.00
N THR A 73 -12.34 -6.17 6.96
CA THR A 73 -13.42 -7.16 7.11
C THR A 73 -14.74 -6.53 7.53
N SER A 74 -14.72 -5.50 8.38
CA SER A 74 -15.94 -4.82 8.83
C SER A 74 -16.50 -3.80 7.82
N SER A 75 -15.75 -3.47 6.76
CA SER A 75 -16.12 -2.47 5.75
C SER A 75 -16.55 -1.12 6.35
N THR A 76 -15.98 -0.78 7.51
CA THR A 76 -16.33 0.41 8.29
C THR A 76 -15.75 1.69 7.70
N SER A 77 -14.56 1.57 7.10
CA SER A 77 -13.82 2.71 6.57
C SER A 77 -14.13 2.97 5.10
N SER A 78 -14.19 4.26 4.78
CA SER A 78 -14.29 4.73 3.40
C SER A 78 -13.07 4.29 2.57
N SER A 79 -13.21 4.34 1.25
CA SER A 79 -12.11 4.07 0.33
C SER A 79 -10.89 4.97 0.58
N SER A 80 -11.09 6.26 0.87
CA SER A 80 -9.99 7.21 1.18
C SER A 80 -9.28 6.87 2.46
N THR A 81 -10.03 6.53 3.50
CA THR A 81 -9.47 6.11 4.78
C THR A 81 -8.62 4.85 4.61
N ARG A 82 -9.10 3.84 3.86
CA ARG A 82 -8.32 2.62 3.59
C ARG A 82 -7.02 2.91 2.83
N SER A 83 -7.05 3.80 1.85
CA SER A 83 -5.84 4.25 1.14
C SER A 83 -4.84 4.95 2.07
N GLN A 84 -5.30 5.82 2.96
CA GLN A 84 -4.45 6.47 3.95
C GLN A 84 -3.84 5.44 4.92
N MET A 85 -4.63 4.48 5.38
CA MET A 85 -4.16 3.45 6.28
C MET A 85 -3.10 2.56 5.61
N LEU A 86 -3.26 2.25 4.32
CA LEU A 86 -2.26 1.51 3.55
C LEU A 86 -0.96 2.32 3.36
N LEU A 87 -1.07 3.61 3.06
CA LEU A 87 0.11 4.48 2.97
C LEU A 87 0.88 4.53 4.30
N LEU A 88 0.15 4.61 5.42
CA LEU A 88 0.76 4.54 6.74
C LEU A 88 1.44 3.18 6.99
N LEU A 89 0.84 2.07 6.55
CA LEU A 89 1.47 0.75 6.66
C LEU A 89 2.80 0.72 5.91
N ILE A 90 2.81 1.18 4.66
CA ILE A 90 4.02 1.23 3.82
C ILE A 90 5.08 2.13 4.47
N GLN A 91 4.68 3.30 4.96
CA GLN A 91 5.59 4.22 5.63
C GLN A 91 6.23 3.58 6.86
N LEU A 92 5.44 2.99 7.75
CA LEU A 92 5.95 2.34 8.96
C LEU A 92 6.87 1.14 8.63
N LEU A 93 6.55 0.39 7.57
CA LEU A 93 7.38 -0.72 7.11
C LEU A 93 8.74 -0.23 6.61
N LEU A 94 8.77 0.84 5.80
CA LEU A 94 10.01 1.45 5.29
C LEU A 94 10.85 2.04 6.43
N GLU A 95 10.24 2.84 7.31
CA GLU A 95 10.94 3.50 8.42
C GLU A 95 11.62 2.48 9.35
N GLN A 96 10.96 1.35 9.58
CA GLN A 96 11.52 0.28 10.40
C GLN A 96 12.77 -0.37 9.77
N GLN A 97 12.91 -0.33 8.45
CA GLN A 97 14.10 -0.79 7.75
C GLN A 97 15.12 0.33 7.50
N GLY A 98 14.89 1.54 8.04
CA GLY A 98 15.73 2.71 7.81
C GLY A 98 15.53 3.37 6.44
N GLU A 99 14.47 3.00 5.72
CA GLU A 99 14.06 3.64 4.46
C GLU A 99 12.98 4.69 4.73
N HIS A 100 12.81 5.63 3.82
CA HIS A 100 11.76 6.64 3.91
C HIS A 100 10.85 6.64 2.68
N LEU A 101 9.58 6.96 2.93
CA LEU A 101 8.62 7.25 1.88
C LEU A 101 8.87 8.68 1.38
N ASP A 102 9.56 8.83 0.26
CA ASP A 102 9.88 10.14 -0.32
C ASP A 102 8.69 10.65 -1.17
N LEU A 103 7.63 11.08 -0.48
CA LEU A 103 6.48 11.71 -1.13
C LEU A 103 6.81 13.17 -1.49
N ASP A 104 6.59 13.54 -2.75
CA ASP A 104 6.74 14.91 -3.21
C ASP A 104 5.79 15.81 -2.43
N ARG A 105 6.35 16.86 -1.83
CA ARG A 105 5.62 17.84 -1.04
C ARG A 105 4.42 18.43 -1.78
N ARG A 106 4.49 18.57 -3.11
CA ARG A 106 3.40 19.08 -3.96
C ARG A 106 2.21 18.11 -3.99
N ILE A 107 2.48 16.81 -3.93
CA ILE A 107 1.47 15.76 -3.86
C ILE A 107 0.81 15.73 -2.48
N ILE A 108 1.60 15.92 -1.42
CA ILE A 108 1.07 16.09 -0.06
C ILE A 108 0.12 17.31 0.00
N THR A 109 0.53 18.45 -0.57
CA THR A 109 -0.28 19.68 -0.64
C THR A 109 -1.60 19.46 -1.40
N ALA A 110 -1.55 18.81 -2.56
CA ALA A 110 -2.76 18.45 -3.31
C ALA A 110 -3.70 17.56 -2.49
N LYS A 111 -3.15 16.51 -1.87
CA LYS A 111 -3.92 15.56 -1.05
C LYS A 111 -4.61 16.27 0.11
N GLN A 112 -3.89 17.09 0.86
CA GLN A 112 -4.44 17.87 1.98
C GLN A 112 -5.55 18.82 1.53
N TYR A 113 -5.39 19.47 0.37
CA TYR A 113 -6.43 20.34 -0.18
C TYR A 113 -7.69 19.56 -0.55
N LEU A 114 -7.53 18.36 -1.13
CA LEU A 114 -8.65 17.49 -1.50
C LEU A 114 -9.40 16.97 -0.27
N GLU A 115 -8.67 16.60 0.79
CA GLU A 115 -9.24 16.18 2.07
C GLU A 115 -9.98 17.32 2.78
N ALA A 116 -9.42 18.54 2.79
CA ALA A 116 -10.05 19.71 3.40
C ALA A 116 -11.32 20.17 2.67
N ASN A 117 -11.41 19.91 1.36
CA ASN A 117 -12.49 20.40 0.50
C ASN A 117 -13.37 19.26 -0.07
N TYR A 118 -13.39 18.09 0.58
CA TYR A 118 -14.08 16.89 0.09
C TYR A 118 -15.60 17.07 -0.14
N HIS A 119 -16.21 18.05 0.53
CA HIS A 119 -17.63 18.40 0.42
C HIS A 119 -17.99 19.10 -0.90
N ARG A 120 -17.00 19.46 -1.72
CA ARG A 120 -17.17 20.17 -2.99
C ARG A 120 -16.49 19.41 -4.13
N ARG A 121 -17.04 19.54 -5.34
CA ARG A 121 -16.36 19.09 -6.56
C ARG A 121 -15.15 19.98 -6.85
N ILE A 122 -13.97 19.40 -6.76
CA ILE A 122 -12.69 20.04 -7.08
C ILE A 122 -12.27 19.59 -8.48
N SER A 123 -11.89 20.55 -9.34
CA SER A 123 -11.38 20.19 -10.67
C SER A 123 -9.90 19.81 -10.61
N THR A 124 -9.44 18.96 -11.53
CA THR A 124 -8.02 18.63 -11.66
C THR A 124 -7.15 19.86 -11.96
N LYS A 125 -7.69 20.88 -12.65
CA LYS A 125 -7.01 22.17 -12.85
C LYS A 125 -6.82 22.93 -11.54
N GLU A 126 -7.83 22.93 -10.68
CA GLU A 126 -7.78 23.59 -9.37
C GLU A 126 -6.77 22.91 -8.45
N LEU A 127 -6.80 21.57 -8.41
CA LEU A 127 -5.85 20.78 -7.64
C LEU A 127 -4.40 20.99 -8.12
N ALA A 128 -4.20 21.07 -9.44
CA ALA A 128 -2.89 21.34 -10.04
C ALA A 128 -2.38 22.74 -9.66
N ALA A 129 -3.27 23.74 -9.67
CA ALA A 129 -2.94 25.10 -9.27
C ALA A 129 -2.49 25.18 -7.79
N VAL A 130 -3.20 24.50 -6.89
CA VAL A 130 -2.85 24.44 -5.46
C VAL A 130 -1.52 23.73 -5.22
N ALA A 131 -1.20 22.72 -6.03
CA ALA A 131 0.07 22.01 -5.96
C ALA A 131 1.22 22.69 -6.71
N HIS A 132 0.98 23.84 -7.37
CA HIS A 132 1.92 24.50 -8.27
C HIS A 132 2.45 23.58 -9.38
N LEU A 133 1.56 22.79 -9.96
CA LEU A 133 1.83 21.83 -11.03
C LEU A 133 0.97 22.14 -12.26
N SER A 134 1.45 21.74 -13.44
CA SER A 134 0.54 21.56 -14.58
C SER A 134 -0.36 20.33 -14.32
N THR A 135 -1.54 20.27 -14.93
CA THR A 135 -2.42 19.10 -14.82
C THR A 135 -1.75 17.80 -15.27
N ARG A 136 -0.85 17.88 -16.24
CA ARG A 136 -0.04 16.74 -16.69
C ARG A 136 0.94 16.29 -15.61
N GLN A 137 1.75 17.21 -15.08
CA GLN A 137 2.70 16.89 -14.00
C GLN A 137 2.00 16.41 -12.73
N LEU A 138 0.84 16.97 -12.41
CA LEU A 138 0.00 16.50 -11.31
C LEU A 138 -0.39 15.03 -11.54
N ASN A 139 -0.92 14.70 -12.71
CA ASN A 139 -1.30 13.32 -13.04
C ASN A 139 -0.10 12.36 -13.03
N ASP A 140 1.05 12.80 -13.56
CA ASP A 140 2.26 12.00 -13.64
C ASP A 140 2.84 11.75 -12.23
N LEU A 141 2.87 12.77 -11.37
CA LEU A 141 3.35 12.66 -9.98
C LEU A 141 2.36 11.91 -9.07
N PHE A 142 1.05 12.13 -9.22
CA PHE A 142 0.04 11.35 -8.49
C PHE A 142 0.15 9.87 -8.85
N ARG A 143 0.30 9.57 -10.14
CA ARG A 143 0.49 8.21 -10.61
C ARG A 143 1.78 7.62 -10.06
N GLY A 144 2.91 8.31 -10.20
CA GLY A 144 4.22 7.77 -9.79
C GLY A 144 4.51 7.76 -8.29
N GLN A 145 3.67 8.31 -7.41
CA GLN A 145 3.96 8.36 -5.96
C GLN A 145 2.81 7.93 -5.05
N LEU A 146 1.57 7.98 -5.53
CA LEU A 146 0.41 7.49 -4.80
C LEU A 146 -0.28 6.34 -5.54
N GLY A 147 0.18 6.05 -6.76
CA GLY A 147 -0.34 5.00 -7.59
C GLY A 147 -1.74 5.16 -8.09
N HIS A 148 -2.20 4.10 -8.76
CA HIS A 148 -3.62 3.91 -9.06
C HIS A 148 -4.50 3.95 -7.80
N LEU A 149 -3.92 3.83 -6.60
CA LEU A 149 -4.60 3.97 -5.31
C LEU A 149 -5.24 5.35 -5.12
N ALA A 150 -4.63 6.43 -5.64
CA ALA A 150 -5.24 7.76 -5.63
C ALA A 150 -6.23 7.98 -6.79
N LEU A 151 -6.06 7.27 -7.92
CA LEU A 151 -7.03 7.34 -9.02
C LEU A 151 -8.32 6.57 -8.72
N CYS A 152 -8.25 5.50 -7.93
CA CYS A 152 -9.40 4.75 -7.43
C CYS A 152 -10.31 5.61 -6.50
N LEU A 153 -9.78 6.72 -5.96
CA LEU A 153 -10.58 7.71 -5.22
C LEU A 153 -11.41 8.62 -6.13
N LEU A 154 -11.05 8.73 -7.41
CA LEU A 154 -11.87 9.40 -8.43
C LEU A 154 -12.75 8.43 -9.21
N ASP A 155 -12.51 7.12 -9.09
CA ASP A 155 -13.22 6.07 -9.81
C ASP A 155 -13.35 4.83 -8.89
N GLN A 156 -14.43 4.75 -8.12
CA GLN A 156 -14.79 3.52 -7.39
C GLN A 156 -15.23 2.44 -8.40
N PRO A 157 -15.20 1.14 -8.04
CA PRO A 157 -14.09 0.35 -7.51
C PRO A 157 -13.80 -0.85 -8.45
N LYS A 158 -12.54 -1.26 -8.62
CA LYS A 158 -12.24 -2.63 -9.08
C LYS A 158 -11.02 -3.20 -8.35
N ASP A 159 -11.29 -4.26 -7.59
CA ASP A 159 -10.37 -5.34 -7.27
C ASP A 159 -9.21 -5.06 -6.29
N ALA A 160 -9.54 -4.63 -5.06
CA ALA A 160 -8.75 -5.09 -3.92
C ALA A 160 -9.10 -6.57 -3.68
N ARG A 161 -8.41 -7.48 -4.37
CA ARG A 161 -8.58 -8.92 -4.18
C ARG A 161 -7.91 -9.33 -2.87
N ILE A 162 -8.72 -9.50 -1.83
CA ILE A 162 -8.33 -10.31 -0.67
C ILE A 162 -8.36 -11.76 -1.16
N GLN A 163 -7.19 -12.34 -1.45
CA GLN A 163 -7.08 -13.79 -1.59
C GLN A 163 -6.88 -14.37 -0.20
N GLU A 164 -7.98 -14.85 0.39
CA GLU A 164 -7.91 -15.80 1.48
C GLU A 164 -7.38 -17.11 0.87
N ILE A 165 -6.07 -17.36 1.00
CA ILE A 165 -5.49 -18.65 0.63
C ILE A 165 -5.88 -19.64 1.73
N ALA A 166 -7.14 -20.09 1.69
CA ALA A 166 -7.62 -21.19 2.49
C ALA A 166 -6.99 -22.49 1.93
N GLY A 167 -5.80 -22.80 2.43
CA GLY A 167 -5.20 -24.12 2.23
C GLY A 167 -5.99 -25.16 3.04
N ALA A 168 -6.94 -25.84 2.40
CA ALA A 168 -7.60 -27.02 2.95
C ALA A 168 -7.89 -28.08 1.87
N LYS A 169 -6.83 -28.75 1.41
CA LYS A 169 -6.61 -30.21 1.47
C LYS A 169 -5.52 -30.64 0.50
#